data_AF-A0A382SZQ5-F1
#
_entry.id   AF-A0A382SZQ5-F1
#
_cell.length_a   1.000
_cell.length_b   1.000
_cell.length_c   1.000
_cell.angle_alpha   90.00
_cell.angle_beta   90.00
_cell.angle_gamma   90.00
#
_symmetry.space_group_name_H-M   'P 1'
#
loop_
_entity.id
_entity.type
_entity.pdbx_description
1 polymer ?
#
loop_
_entity_poly.entity_id
_entity_poly.type
_entity_poly.pdbx_seq_one_letter_code
_entity_poly.pdbx_strand_id
1 'polypeptide(L)'
;PNVLMLMLDTQVYSNTGGQNSDSSNMLGGYDMNQFGVASQGKLIEKKSVAETFTAGHGSPYIAQVSMANSAKVYKAMLDGLEYRGTAFFQCYTTCQPEHGVADHMSADQARMIRDSRGMPEFIYNPRAGETMTEGFEVKGNPSIKRDWWETKYKSTGDKYNYTVAHWAITEARFRPHLKAIPESSAGEFIHIDNMLTLLTQQDVTYRCVFDETHRAYVPDFGIYFKAEVDGEFKYFTVSRQMVLFAVERRKSWRMLQSRAGIENQDYLAQKKLIEKVDNGDLTRDDLLERGWELLNEEVAAL
;
A
#
# COMPACT_ATOMS: atom_id res chain seq x y z
N PRO A 1 2.20 35.55 5.03
CA PRO A 1 1.32 35.10 3.91
C PRO A 1 0.76 33.71 4.22
N ASN A 2 -0.57 33.55 4.19
CA ASN A 2 -1.20 32.22 4.25
C ASN A 2 -1.24 31.68 2.82
N VAL A 3 -0.58 30.55 2.57
CA VAL A 3 -0.54 29.92 1.25
C VAL A 3 -1.29 28.59 1.33
N LEU A 4 -2.23 28.39 0.41
CA LEU A 4 -2.99 27.16 0.30
C LEU A 4 -2.57 26.45 -0.98
N MET A 5 -2.13 25.21 -0.86
CA MET A 5 -1.69 24.39 -1.98
C MET A 5 -2.56 23.15 -2.06
N LEU A 6 -3.13 22.89 -3.23
CA LEU A 6 -3.90 21.68 -3.52
C LEU A 6 -3.18 20.92 -4.63
N MET A 7 -2.74 19.71 -4.32
CA MET A 7 -2.20 18.75 -5.26
C MET A 7 -3.26 17.71 -5.60
N LEU A 8 -3.65 17.69 -6.87
CA LEU A 8 -4.45 16.62 -7.47
C LEU A 8 -3.49 15.52 -7.92
N ASP A 9 -3.33 14.47 -7.12
CA ASP A 9 -2.39 13.40 -7.37
C ASP A 9 -3.02 12.30 -8.22
N THR A 10 -2.83 12.41 -9.53
CA THR A 10 -3.15 11.35 -10.51
C THR A 10 -2.05 10.30 -10.61
N GLN A 11 -0.92 10.46 -9.92
CA GLN A 11 0.23 9.54 -9.98
C GLN A 11 0.88 9.39 -11.37
N VAL A 12 0.49 10.20 -12.36
CA VAL A 12 1.06 10.24 -13.72
C VAL A 12 0.96 11.66 -14.27
N TYR A 13 1.69 11.97 -15.34
CA TYR A 13 1.44 13.20 -16.09
C TYR A 13 0.25 13.02 -17.03
N SER A 14 -0.95 13.21 -16.49
CA SER A 14 -2.21 12.98 -17.21
C SER A 14 -2.34 13.81 -18.49
N ASN A 15 -1.85 15.05 -18.50
CA ASN A 15 -1.97 15.92 -19.67
C ASN A 15 -1.07 15.50 -20.85
N THR A 16 0.06 14.84 -20.57
CA THR A 16 1.06 14.46 -21.59
C THR A 16 1.02 12.97 -21.93
N GLY A 17 -0.10 12.30 -21.70
CA GLY A 17 -0.31 10.89 -22.08
C GLY A 17 0.23 9.87 -21.07
N GLY A 18 0.20 10.18 -19.77
CA GLY A 18 0.42 9.17 -18.73
C GLY A 18 1.88 8.85 -18.41
N GLN A 19 2.80 9.79 -18.67
CA GLN A 19 4.21 9.64 -18.34
C GLN A 19 4.43 9.45 -16.83
N ASN A 20 5.45 8.67 -16.50
CA ASN A 20 5.85 8.43 -15.12
C ASN A 20 6.35 9.70 -14.43
N SER A 21 6.01 9.82 -13.15
CA SER A 21 6.44 10.87 -12.24
C SER A 21 7.03 10.26 -10.95
N ASP A 22 7.60 11.12 -10.10
CA ASP A 22 7.98 10.72 -8.74
C ASP A 22 6.78 10.21 -7.92
N SER A 23 5.57 10.71 -8.23
CA SER A 23 4.31 10.27 -7.63
C SER A 23 3.74 8.97 -8.23
N SER A 24 4.32 8.43 -9.29
CA SER A 24 3.90 7.11 -9.81
C SER A 24 4.21 6.02 -8.81
N ASN A 25 3.32 5.03 -8.72
CA ASN A 25 3.57 3.84 -7.91
C ASN A 25 4.79 3.09 -8.42
N MET A 26 5.31 2.19 -7.57
CA MET A 26 6.50 1.44 -7.92
C MET A 26 6.31 0.67 -9.23
N LEU A 27 5.15 0.08 -9.49
CA LEU A 27 4.84 -0.65 -10.74
C LEU A 27 4.81 0.23 -12.01
N GLY A 28 4.92 1.55 -11.86
CA GLY A 28 4.85 2.52 -12.96
C GLY A 28 3.43 2.85 -13.41
N GLY A 29 3.36 3.66 -14.46
CA GLY A 29 2.19 3.97 -15.27
C GLY A 29 2.36 3.47 -16.70
N TYR A 30 1.53 3.96 -17.63
CA TYR A 30 1.52 3.48 -19.00
C TYR A 30 2.73 3.86 -19.83
N ASP A 31 3.42 4.96 -19.56
CA ASP A 31 4.48 5.42 -20.45
C ASP A 31 5.87 5.42 -19.77
N MET A 32 6.92 5.22 -20.57
CA MET A 32 8.35 5.16 -20.22
C MET A 32 8.86 3.91 -19.51
N ASN A 33 8.27 3.51 -18.37
CA ASN A 33 8.78 2.38 -17.57
C ASN A 33 7.72 1.29 -17.38
N GLN A 34 7.19 0.76 -18.47
CA GLN A 34 6.30 -0.39 -18.43
C GLN A 34 7.05 -1.67 -18.08
N PHE A 35 6.38 -2.57 -17.36
CA PHE A 35 6.82 -3.95 -17.19
C PHE A 35 6.63 -4.74 -18.48
N GLY A 36 7.66 -5.49 -18.89
CA GLY A 36 7.64 -6.34 -20.07
C GLY A 36 8.92 -7.16 -20.21
N VAL A 37 9.10 -7.79 -21.36
CA VAL A 37 10.26 -8.68 -21.62
C VAL A 37 11.60 -7.96 -21.46
N ALA A 38 11.67 -6.67 -21.84
CA ALA A 38 12.90 -5.89 -21.85
C ALA A 38 13.10 -5.00 -20.62
N SER A 39 12.07 -4.80 -19.78
CA SER A 39 12.12 -3.89 -18.64
C SER A 39 11.27 -4.42 -17.49
N GLN A 40 11.79 -4.30 -16.27
CA GLN A 40 11.05 -4.63 -15.04
C GLN A 40 10.10 -3.52 -14.60
N GLY A 41 9.94 -2.47 -15.41
CA GLY A 41 9.15 -1.29 -15.09
C GLY A 41 9.88 -0.35 -14.12
N LYS A 42 9.12 0.55 -13.47
CA LYS A 42 9.65 1.36 -12.37
C LYS A 42 9.97 0.41 -11.19
N LEU A 43 11.08 0.66 -10.50
CA LEU A 43 11.50 -0.13 -9.31
C LEU A 43 11.80 0.77 -8.11
N ILE A 44 11.53 2.07 -8.26
CA ILE A 44 11.76 3.08 -7.23
C ILE A 44 10.43 3.32 -6.51
N GLU A 45 10.50 3.45 -5.18
CA GLU A 45 9.36 3.75 -4.32
C GLU A 45 8.63 5.02 -4.80
N LYS A 46 7.30 5.09 -4.62
CA LYS A 46 6.58 6.37 -4.83
C LYS A 46 7.13 7.39 -3.83
N LYS A 47 7.36 8.61 -4.30
CA LYS A 47 7.65 9.72 -3.40
C LYS A 47 6.39 10.11 -2.63
N SER A 48 6.42 10.00 -1.32
CA SER A 48 5.36 10.49 -0.43
C SER A 48 5.41 12.02 -0.28
N VAL A 49 4.89 12.76 -1.26
CA VAL A 49 5.00 14.24 -1.32
C VAL A 49 4.48 14.92 -0.05
N ALA A 50 3.24 14.65 0.39
CA ALA A 50 2.70 15.23 1.62
C ALA A 50 3.60 14.96 2.84
N GLU A 51 4.14 13.75 2.98
CA GLU A 51 5.02 13.39 4.08
C GLU A 51 6.32 14.22 4.08
N THR A 52 6.85 14.56 2.91
CA THR A 52 8.07 15.39 2.82
C THR A 52 7.89 16.78 3.43
N PHE A 53 6.67 17.31 3.43
CA PHE A 53 6.37 18.61 4.04
C PHE A 53 6.14 18.55 5.55
N THR A 54 6.11 17.35 6.13
CA THR A 54 6.02 17.18 7.59
C THR A 54 7.39 17.34 8.26
N ALA A 55 8.48 17.16 7.51
CA ALA A 55 9.84 17.36 7.98
C ALA A 55 10.31 18.80 7.69
N GLY A 56 10.95 19.44 8.68
CA GLY A 56 11.59 20.75 8.52
C GLY A 56 10.97 21.88 9.35
N HIS A 57 11.45 23.11 9.14
CA HIS A 57 10.99 24.30 9.86
C HIS A 57 9.67 24.85 9.28
N GLY A 58 8.87 25.50 10.13
CA GLY A 58 7.69 26.25 9.68
C GLY A 58 6.36 25.51 9.74
N SER A 59 6.32 24.34 10.40
CA SER A 59 5.12 23.58 10.80
C SER A 59 3.90 23.84 9.91
N PRO A 60 3.88 23.37 8.65
CA PRO A 60 2.72 23.54 7.79
C PRO A 60 1.57 22.63 8.24
N TYR A 61 0.33 23.03 7.94
CA TYR A 61 -0.81 22.12 8.03
C TYR A 61 -0.80 21.22 6.80
N ILE A 62 -0.72 19.91 6.98
CA ILE A 62 -0.66 18.95 5.87
C ILE A 62 -1.83 17.99 5.96
N ALA A 63 -2.50 17.74 4.85
CA ALA A 63 -3.56 16.74 4.79
C ALA A 63 -3.45 15.93 3.50
N GLN A 64 -3.19 14.62 3.63
CA GLN A 64 -3.37 13.65 2.56
C GLN A 64 -4.73 12.98 2.74
N VAL A 65 -5.66 13.29 1.85
CA VAL A 65 -7.08 12.93 2.02
C VAL A 65 -7.63 12.24 0.78
N SER A 66 -8.65 11.41 0.98
CA SER A 66 -9.38 10.75 -0.11
C SER A 66 -10.83 11.20 -0.15
N MET A 67 -11.33 11.49 -1.36
CA MET A 67 -12.75 11.79 -1.59
C MET A 67 -13.70 10.66 -1.17
N ALA A 68 -13.16 9.45 -0.96
CA ALA A 68 -13.88 8.32 -0.36
C ALA A 68 -14.49 8.65 1.01
N ASN A 69 -13.89 9.58 1.76
CA ASN A 69 -14.46 10.11 2.99
C ASN A 69 -14.68 11.63 2.85
N SER A 70 -15.73 12.00 2.11
CA SER A 70 -15.99 13.40 1.78
C SER A 70 -16.14 14.28 3.02
N ALA A 71 -16.77 13.78 4.09
CA ALA A 71 -16.90 14.51 5.35
C ALA A 71 -15.52 14.85 5.96
N LYS A 72 -14.58 13.90 5.95
CA LYS A 72 -13.21 14.13 6.42
C LYS A 72 -12.44 15.09 5.53
N VAL A 73 -12.60 15.00 4.19
CA VAL A 73 -12.00 15.95 3.25
C VAL A 73 -12.47 17.38 3.55
N TYR A 74 -13.78 17.59 3.66
CA TYR A 74 -14.33 18.92 3.96
C TYR A 74 -13.82 19.46 5.28
N LYS A 75 -13.83 18.63 6.34
CA LYS A 75 -13.29 19.04 7.63
C LYS A 75 -11.80 19.42 7.53
N ALA A 76 -10.99 18.57 6.89
CA ALA A 76 -9.57 18.83 6.75
C ALA A 76 -9.29 20.13 5.98
N MET A 77 -10.08 20.42 4.94
CA MET A 77 -9.98 21.67 4.18
C MET A 77 -10.37 22.88 5.02
N LEU A 78 -11.46 22.81 5.80
CA LEU A 78 -11.85 23.87 6.73
C LEU A 78 -10.76 24.13 7.78
N ASP A 79 -10.25 23.07 8.40
CA ASP A 79 -9.18 23.17 9.41
C ASP A 79 -7.92 23.83 8.81
N GLY A 80 -7.55 23.49 7.57
CA GLY A 80 -6.42 24.11 6.89
C GLY A 80 -6.68 25.53 6.39
N LEU A 81 -7.93 25.89 6.06
CA LEU A 81 -8.33 27.27 5.75
C LEU A 81 -8.24 28.19 6.96
N GLU A 82 -8.57 27.67 8.14
CA GLU A 82 -8.46 28.42 9.39
C GLU A 82 -7.00 28.57 9.85
N TYR A 83 -6.13 27.62 9.48
CA TYR A 83 -4.72 27.63 9.85
C TYR A 83 -4.01 28.90 9.39
N ARG A 84 -3.38 29.62 10.33
CA ARG A 84 -2.67 30.88 10.09
C ARG A 84 -1.23 30.64 9.62
N GLY A 85 -1.09 29.84 8.57
CA GLY A 85 0.19 29.48 7.97
C GLY A 85 0.01 28.88 6.58
N THR A 86 0.99 28.09 6.15
CA THR A 86 0.90 27.34 4.90
C THR A 86 0.12 26.04 5.12
N ALA A 87 -0.86 25.78 4.25
CA ALA A 87 -1.59 24.52 4.21
C ALA A 87 -1.36 23.80 2.88
N PHE A 88 -1.09 22.50 2.94
CA PHE A 88 -0.93 21.64 1.76
C PHE A 88 -1.91 20.47 1.84
N PHE A 89 -2.64 20.28 0.75
CA PHE A 89 -3.61 19.22 0.56
C PHE A 89 -3.16 18.33 -0.59
N GLN A 90 -3.06 17.03 -0.36
CA GLN A 90 -2.85 16.04 -1.41
C GLN A 90 -4.08 15.16 -1.50
N CYS A 91 -4.75 15.20 -2.66
CA CYS A 91 -5.95 14.44 -2.93
C CYS A 91 -5.69 13.48 -4.08
N TYR A 92 -5.93 12.19 -3.87
CA TYR A 92 -5.88 11.23 -4.98
C TYR A 92 -7.06 11.51 -5.91
N THR A 93 -6.76 11.51 -7.20
CA THR A 93 -7.76 11.54 -8.25
C THR A 93 -7.38 10.52 -9.31
N THR A 94 -8.34 9.70 -9.72
CA THR A 94 -8.12 8.82 -10.87
C THR A 94 -7.91 9.64 -12.13
N CYS A 95 -7.05 9.14 -13.01
CA CYS A 95 -7.05 9.52 -14.41
C CYS A 95 -7.64 8.37 -15.21
N GLN A 96 -8.84 8.57 -15.78
CA GLN A 96 -9.60 7.54 -16.47
C GLN A 96 -8.80 6.89 -17.62
N PRO A 97 -8.25 7.66 -18.58
CA PRO A 97 -7.46 7.07 -19.67
C PRO A 97 -6.20 6.39 -19.14
N GLU A 98 -5.45 7.05 -18.25
CA GLU A 98 -4.12 6.59 -17.84
C GLU A 98 -4.11 5.56 -16.71
N HIS A 99 -5.23 5.35 -16.03
CA HIS A 99 -5.41 4.21 -15.13
C HIS A 99 -6.21 3.10 -15.83
N GLY A 100 -6.82 3.41 -16.98
CA GLY A 100 -7.75 2.55 -17.71
C GLY A 100 -8.91 2.07 -16.83
N VAL A 101 -9.55 3.04 -16.17
CA VAL A 101 -10.75 2.85 -15.34
C VAL A 101 -11.95 3.53 -15.98
N ALA A 102 -13.16 3.03 -15.72
CA ALA A 102 -14.38 3.65 -16.24
C ALA A 102 -14.67 5.02 -15.58
N ASP A 103 -15.36 5.90 -16.30
CA ASP A 103 -15.56 7.30 -15.89
C ASP A 103 -16.23 7.49 -14.52
N HIS A 104 -17.15 6.58 -14.17
CA HIS A 104 -17.88 6.61 -12.91
C HIS A 104 -17.09 6.08 -11.70
N MET A 105 -15.91 5.50 -11.92
CA MET A 105 -15.15 4.78 -10.89
C MET A 105 -14.31 5.67 -9.97
N SER A 106 -14.31 6.99 -10.17
CA SER A 106 -13.39 7.91 -9.50
C SER A 106 -13.47 7.83 -7.96
N ALA A 107 -14.69 7.82 -7.41
CA ALA A 107 -14.90 7.71 -5.96
C ALA A 107 -14.53 6.32 -5.42
N ASP A 108 -14.82 5.26 -6.18
CA ASP A 108 -14.49 3.89 -5.82
C ASP A 108 -12.99 3.66 -5.80
N GLN A 109 -12.27 4.15 -6.80
CA GLN A 109 -10.82 4.07 -6.84
C GLN A 109 -10.15 4.85 -5.72
N ALA A 110 -10.68 6.03 -5.39
CA ALA A 110 -10.22 6.81 -4.24
C ALA A 110 -10.39 6.04 -2.91
N ARG A 111 -11.43 5.22 -2.79
CA ARG A 111 -11.64 4.33 -1.64
C ARG A 111 -10.69 3.15 -1.66
N MET A 112 -10.59 2.46 -2.79
CA MET A 112 -9.74 1.26 -2.96
C MET A 112 -8.26 1.58 -2.73
N ILE A 113 -7.76 2.72 -3.22
CA ILE A 113 -6.36 3.11 -3.01
C ILE A 113 -6.05 3.45 -1.55
N ARG A 114 -6.99 4.06 -0.81
CA ARG A 114 -6.84 4.30 0.63
C ARG A 114 -6.80 2.98 1.39
N ASP A 115 -7.78 2.12 1.12
CA ASP A 115 -8.00 0.88 1.85
C ASP A 115 -6.89 -0.16 1.59
N SER A 116 -6.31 -0.16 0.39
CA SER A 116 -5.16 -1.00 0.01
C SER A 116 -3.80 -0.49 0.49
N ARG A 117 -3.74 0.62 1.24
CA ARG A 117 -2.49 1.34 1.57
C ARG A 117 -1.73 1.91 0.36
N GLY A 118 -2.35 1.97 -0.82
CA GLY A 118 -1.76 2.63 -1.99
C GLY A 118 -1.50 4.11 -1.75
N MET A 119 -2.43 4.79 -1.07
CA MET A 119 -2.31 6.17 -0.58
C MET A 119 -3.16 6.34 0.69
N PRO A 120 -2.64 5.96 1.87
CA PRO A 120 -3.38 6.06 3.14
C PRO A 120 -3.64 7.52 3.53
N GLU A 121 -4.69 7.77 4.31
CA GLU A 121 -5.01 9.12 4.76
C GLU A 121 -4.18 9.53 5.98
N PHE A 122 -3.72 10.77 6.02
CA PHE A 122 -3.19 11.35 7.26
C PHE A 122 -3.37 12.86 7.29
N ILE A 123 -3.40 13.40 8.50
CA ILE A 123 -3.38 14.84 8.75
C ILE A 123 -2.20 15.11 9.69
N TYR A 124 -1.41 16.13 9.39
CA TYR A 124 -0.47 16.74 10.31
C TYR A 124 -0.95 18.16 10.63
N ASN A 125 -1.44 18.35 11.86
CA ASN A 125 -1.93 19.64 12.33
C ASN A 125 -1.03 20.14 13.47
N PRO A 126 -0.18 21.15 13.23
CA PRO A 126 0.74 21.68 14.24
C PRO A 126 0.04 22.46 15.36
N ARG A 127 -1.27 22.72 15.24
CA ARG A 127 -2.07 23.28 16.34
C ARG A 127 -2.46 22.23 17.40
N ALA A 128 -2.29 20.95 17.10
CA ALA A 128 -2.74 19.86 17.99
C ALA A 128 -1.73 19.54 19.11
N GLY A 129 -0.46 19.92 18.96
CA GLY A 129 0.57 19.72 19.98
C GLY A 129 1.97 20.05 19.44
N GLU A 130 2.98 19.86 20.29
CA GLU A 130 4.38 20.16 19.97
C GLU A 130 5.10 18.94 19.37
N THR A 131 4.66 17.73 19.72
CA THR A 131 5.27 16.49 19.25
C THR A 131 4.64 15.99 17.95
N MET A 132 5.41 15.23 17.17
CA MET A 132 4.88 14.58 15.96
C MET A 132 3.66 13.71 16.28
N THR A 133 3.69 12.98 17.39
CA THR A 133 2.60 12.09 17.80
C THR A 133 1.29 12.83 18.09
N GLU A 134 1.36 14.03 18.67
CA GLU A 134 0.17 14.86 18.91
C GLU A 134 -0.34 15.50 17.62
N GLY A 135 0.58 15.88 16.72
CA GLY A 135 0.26 16.51 15.44
C GLY A 135 -0.28 15.57 14.36
N PHE A 136 0.05 14.28 14.41
CA PHE A 136 -0.31 13.30 13.38
C PHE A 136 -1.61 12.53 13.68
N GLU A 137 -2.54 12.54 12.72
CA GLU A 137 -3.79 11.75 12.77
C GLU A 137 -3.92 10.82 11.55
N VAL A 138 -4.13 9.52 11.79
CA VAL A 138 -4.36 8.50 10.75
C VAL A 138 -5.74 7.81 10.84
N LYS A 139 -6.70 8.38 11.58
CA LYS A 139 -8.01 7.77 11.90
C LYS A 139 -8.92 7.46 10.70
N GLY A 140 -8.60 7.96 9.51
CA GLY A 140 -9.39 7.72 8.29
C GLY A 140 -9.18 6.36 7.64
N ASN A 141 -8.19 5.61 8.15
CA ASN A 141 -7.78 4.33 7.59
C ASN A 141 -8.41 3.18 8.38
N PRO A 142 -8.81 2.08 7.72
CA PRO A 142 -9.27 0.88 8.42
C PRO A 142 -8.11 0.10 9.04
N SER A 143 -8.41 -0.77 10.02
CA SER A 143 -7.46 -1.67 10.71
C SER A 143 -6.14 -0.99 11.11
N ILE A 144 -6.23 0.12 11.86
CA ILE A 144 -5.12 1.06 12.06
C ILE A 144 -3.89 0.43 12.73
N LYS A 145 -4.04 -0.65 13.51
CA LYS A 145 -2.93 -1.34 14.19
C LYS A 145 -2.29 -2.47 13.36
N ARG A 146 -2.85 -2.76 12.19
CA ARG A 146 -2.43 -3.84 11.28
C ARG A 146 -1.82 -3.25 10.01
N ASP A 147 -1.06 -4.06 9.29
CA ASP A 147 -0.43 -3.68 8.01
C ASP A 147 -1.50 -3.40 6.94
N TRP A 148 -2.45 -4.32 6.82
CA TRP A 148 -3.49 -4.29 5.78
C TRP A 148 -4.88 -4.11 6.39
N TRP A 149 -5.82 -3.71 5.55
CA TRP A 149 -7.22 -3.73 5.94
C TRP A 149 -7.73 -5.16 6.03
N GLU A 150 -7.98 -5.65 7.25
CA GLU A 150 -8.71 -6.90 7.46
C GLU A 150 -10.21 -6.66 7.24
N THR A 151 -10.75 -7.32 6.22
CA THR A 151 -12.17 -7.22 5.84
C THR A 151 -12.71 -8.60 5.49
N LYS A 152 -13.99 -8.67 5.10
CA LYS A 152 -14.66 -9.94 4.79
C LYS A 152 -15.07 -10.01 3.33
N TYR A 153 -14.95 -11.20 2.73
CA TYR A 153 -15.60 -11.49 1.45
C TYR A 153 -17.12 -11.37 1.63
N LYS A 154 -17.81 -10.79 0.64
CA LYS A 154 -19.25 -10.55 0.74
C LYS A 154 -20.04 -11.84 0.63
N SER A 155 -19.58 -12.76 -0.22
CA SER A 155 -20.20 -14.08 -0.44
C SER A 155 -20.07 -15.03 0.75
N THR A 156 -18.87 -15.17 1.32
CA THR A 156 -18.60 -16.20 2.36
C THR A 156 -18.57 -15.64 3.78
N GLY A 157 -18.26 -14.36 3.95
CA GLY A 157 -18.01 -13.76 5.26
C GLY A 157 -16.63 -14.07 5.84
N ASP A 158 -15.78 -14.82 5.13
CA ASP A 158 -14.42 -15.13 5.55
C ASP A 158 -13.55 -13.87 5.54
N LYS A 159 -12.64 -13.79 6.51
CA LYS A 159 -11.70 -12.67 6.61
C LYS A 159 -10.58 -12.78 5.59
N TYR A 160 -10.10 -11.63 5.11
CA TYR A 160 -8.90 -11.53 4.28
C TYR A 160 -8.25 -10.15 4.43
N ASN A 161 -6.99 -10.05 4.01
CA ASN A 161 -6.27 -8.77 3.91
C ASN A 161 -6.49 -8.12 2.55
N TYR A 162 -7.10 -6.93 2.54
CA TYR A 162 -7.17 -6.11 1.33
C TYR A 162 -5.86 -5.37 1.11
N THR A 163 -5.09 -5.83 0.12
CA THR A 163 -3.74 -5.32 -0.23
C THR A 163 -3.74 -4.54 -1.54
N VAL A 164 -2.59 -3.97 -1.93
CA VAL A 164 -2.43 -3.33 -3.25
C VAL A 164 -2.67 -4.27 -4.43
N ALA A 165 -2.51 -5.58 -4.27
CA ALA A 165 -2.84 -6.54 -5.33
C ALA A 165 -4.34 -6.55 -5.64
N HIS A 166 -5.19 -6.38 -4.61
CA HIS A 166 -6.64 -6.31 -4.75
C HIS A 166 -7.09 -5.00 -5.41
N TRP A 167 -6.42 -3.90 -5.13
CA TRP A 167 -6.66 -2.65 -5.87
C TRP A 167 -6.16 -2.78 -7.32
N ALA A 168 -5.03 -3.44 -7.54
CA ALA A 168 -4.39 -3.52 -8.84
C ALA A 168 -5.25 -4.19 -9.92
N ILE A 169 -6.13 -5.14 -9.58
CA ILE A 169 -7.02 -5.78 -10.57
C ILE A 169 -8.03 -4.80 -11.18
N THR A 170 -8.22 -3.64 -10.55
CA THR A 170 -9.24 -2.65 -10.93
C THR A 170 -8.72 -1.57 -11.87
N GLU A 171 -7.40 -1.46 -12.05
CA GLU A 171 -6.77 -0.49 -12.94
C GLU A 171 -5.96 -1.20 -14.03
N ALA A 172 -6.21 -0.84 -15.29
CA ALA A 172 -5.60 -1.51 -16.42
C ALA A 172 -4.07 -1.29 -16.51
N ARG A 173 -3.53 -0.25 -15.87
CA ARG A 173 -2.07 0.00 -15.79
C ARG A 173 -1.30 -1.10 -15.08
N PHE A 174 -1.95 -1.93 -14.26
CA PHE A 174 -1.31 -3.03 -13.54
C PHE A 174 -1.48 -4.40 -14.22
N ARG A 175 -2.22 -4.49 -15.33
CA ARG A 175 -2.47 -5.76 -16.04
C ARG A 175 -1.21 -6.57 -16.34
N PRO A 176 -0.06 -5.98 -16.75
CA PRO A 176 1.16 -6.76 -17.00
C PRO A 176 1.68 -7.52 -15.77
N HIS A 177 1.31 -7.10 -14.56
CA HIS A 177 1.73 -7.70 -13.31
C HIS A 177 0.76 -8.79 -12.80
N LEU A 178 -0.33 -9.06 -13.52
CA LEU A 178 -1.41 -9.95 -13.09
C LEU A 178 -1.67 -11.01 -14.17
N LYS A 179 -1.71 -12.29 -13.79
CA LYS A 179 -2.17 -13.38 -14.66
C LYS A 179 -3.28 -14.15 -13.97
N ALA A 180 -4.45 -14.20 -14.60
CA ALA A 180 -5.55 -15.01 -14.11
C ALA A 180 -5.17 -16.50 -14.18
N ILE A 181 -5.52 -17.25 -13.15
CA ILE A 181 -5.30 -18.70 -13.07
C ILE A 181 -6.60 -19.42 -12.66
N PRO A 182 -6.79 -20.69 -13.05
CA PRO A 182 -7.85 -21.51 -12.52
C PRO A 182 -7.67 -21.75 -11.01
N GLU A 183 -8.77 -21.85 -10.28
CA GLU A 183 -8.75 -22.20 -8.84
C GLU A 183 -8.00 -23.51 -8.57
N SER A 184 -8.16 -24.50 -9.45
CA SER A 184 -7.50 -25.81 -9.34
C SER A 184 -5.98 -25.73 -9.30
N SER A 185 -5.38 -24.68 -9.86
CA SER A 185 -3.93 -24.47 -9.89
C SER A 185 -3.44 -23.56 -8.78
N ALA A 186 -4.32 -22.97 -7.96
CA ALA A 186 -3.92 -22.03 -6.92
C ALA A 186 -2.97 -22.66 -5.88
N GLY A 187 -3.14 -23.95 -5.57
CA GLY A 187 -2.29 -24.69 -4.63
C GLY A 187 -0.85 -24.92 -5.10
N GLU A 188 -0.53 -24.65 -6.38
CA GLU A 188 0.84 -24.71 -6.91
C GLU A 188 1.65 -23.43 -6.59
N PHE A 189 1.00 -22.39 -6.05
CA PHE A 189 1.58 -21.07 -5.81
C PHE A 189 1.56 -20.70 -4.33
N ILE A 190 2.39 -19.74 -3.94
CA ILE A 190 2.46 -19.23 -2.56
C ILE A 190 1.39 -18.15 -2.38
N HIS A 191 0.58 -18.21 -1.33
CA HIS A 191 -0.38 -17.14 -1.04
C HIS A 191 0.34 -15.83 -0.65
N ILE A 192 -0.11 -14.68 -1.16
CA ILE A 192 0.57 -13.40 -0.96
C ILE A 192 0.76 -13.03 0.52
N ASP A 193 -0.23 -13.30 1.38
CA ASP A 193 -0.15 -12.98 2.80
C ASP A 193 0.95 -13.78 3.51
N ASN A 194 1.12 -15.05 3.14
CA ASN A 194 2.20 -15.90 3.66
C ASN A 194 3.55 -15.34 3.22
N MET A 195 3.68 -15.04 1.92
CA MET A 195 4.93 -14.50 1.38
C MET A 195 5.34 -13.20 2.06
N LEU A 196 4.40 -12.30 2.30
CA LEU A 196 4.68 -11.01 2.92
C LEU A 196 5.24 -11.13 4.34
N THR A 197 5.00 -12.24 5.05
CA THR A 197 5.57 -12.47 6.39
C THR A 197 7.09 -12.63 6.38
N LEU A 198 7.66 -13.20 5.30
CA LEU A 198 9.10 -13.40 5.15
C LEU A 198 9.87 -12.14 4.73
N LEU A 199 9.17 -11.17 4.15
CA LEU A 199 9.80 -10.04 3.46
C LEU A 199 9.89 -8.83 4.37
N THR A 200 11.05 -8.20 4.44
CA THR A 200 11.23 -6.89 5.05
C THR A 200 11.69 -5.87 4.01
N GLN A 201 11.57 -4.57 4.32
CA GLN A 201 12.16 -3.55 3.46
C GLN A 201 13.70 -3.72 3.36
N GLN A 202 14.33 -4.22 4.42
CA GLN A 202 15.76 -4.48 4.45
C GLN A 202 16.16 -5.54 3.41
N ASP A 203 15.38 -6.62 3.30
CA ASP A 203 15.59 -7.66 2.28
C ASP A 203 15.50 -7.09 0.84
N VAL A 204 14.61 -6.11 0.61
CA VAL A 204 14.51 -5.41 -0.67
C VAL A 204 15.76 -4.54 -0.91
N THR A 205 16.18 -3.76 0.09
CA THR A 205 17.37 -2.89 0.00
C THR A 205 18.65 -3.67 -0.27
N TYR A 206 18.84 -4.82 0.39
CA TYR A 206 19.99 -5.70 0.17
C TYR A 206 19.82 -6.66 -1.02
N ARG A 207 18.71 -6.56 -1.76
CA ARG A 207 18.41 -7.37 -2.95
C ARG A 207 18.33 -8.88 -2.67
N CYS A 208 18.12 -9.27 -1.41
CA CYS A 208 17.91 -10.66 -1.00
C CYS A 208 16.68 -11.29 -1.66
N VAL A 209 15.70 -10.47 -2.08
CA VAL A 209 14.48 -10.90 -2.78
C VAL A 209 14.74 -11.53 -4.16
N PHE A 210 15.96 -11.43 -4.69
CA PHE A 210 16.38 -12.03 -5.96
C PHE A 210 17.29 -13.25 -5.78
N ASP A 211 17.75 -13.53 -4.57
CA ASP A 211 18.64 -14.65 -4.26
C ASP A 211 17.82 -15.88 -3.87
N GLU A 212 17.82 -16.91 -4.72
CA GLU A 212 17.08 -18.16 -4.54
C GLU A 212 17.44 -18.92 -3.26
N THR A 213 18.62 -18.68 -2.72
CA THR A 213 19.09 -19.35 -1.50
C THR A 213 18.65 -18.62 -0.22
N HIS A 214 18.16 -17.38 -0.35
CA HIS A 214 17.78 -16.56 0.80
C HIS A 214 16.32 -16.78 1.19
N ARG A 215 16.00 -16.71 2.50
CA ARG A 215 14.61 -16.88 3.01
C ARG A 215 13.61 -15.94 2.33
N ALA A 216 14.07 -14.75 1.98
CA ALA A 216 13.29 -13.67 1.36
C ALA A 216 13.16 -13.79 -0.16
N TYR A 217 13.67 -14.86 -0.80
CA TYR A 217 13.54 -15.05 -2.24
C TYR A 217 12.08 -14.95 -2.70
N VAL A 218 11.81 -14.13 -3.70
CA VAL A 218 10.50 -14.00 -4.32
C VAL A 218 10.51 -14.63 -5.71
N PRO A 219 9.82 -15.76 -5.97
CA PRO A 219 9.69 -16.30 -7.32
C PRO A 219 8.83 -15.37 -8.18
N ASP A 220 9.25 -15.10 -9.42
CA ASP A 220 8.45 -14.27 -10.32
C ASP A 220 7.22 -15.04 -10.80
N PHE A 221 6.02 -14.44 -10.66
CA PHE A 221 4.73 -15.12 -10.88
C PHE A 221 4.51 -16.40 -10.05
N GLY A 222 5.31 -16.63 -8.99
CA GLY A 222 5.15 -17.76 -8.08
C GLY A 222 4.21 -17.50 -6.90
N ILE A 223 3.63 -16.30 -6.82
CA ILE A 223 2.76 -15.86 -5.74
C ILE A 223 1.37 -15.61 -6.31
N TYR A 224 0.33 -16.01 -5.57
CA TYR A 224 -1.05 -15.77 -5.93
C TYR A 224 -1.84 -15.06 -4.82
N PHE A 225 -2.98 -14.51 -5.20
CA PHE A 225 -4.04 -14.10 -4.29
C PHE A 225 -5.40 -14.35 -4.95
N LYS A 226 -6.47 -14.30 -4.14
CA LYS A 226 -7.84 -14.41 -4.63
C LYS A 226 -8.63 -13.14 -4.31
N ALA A 227 -9.50 -12.76 -5.23
CA ALA A 227 -10.40 -11.62 -5.08
C ALA A 227 -11.82 -12.01 -5.53
N GLU A 228 -12.82 -11.42 -4.90
CA GLU A 228 -14.21 -11.53 -5.31
C GLU A 228 -14.50 -10.42 -6.34
N VAL A 229 -14.80 -10.82 -7.57
CA VAL A 229 -15.07 -9.91 -8.70
C VAL A 229 -16.43 -10.28 -9.26
N ASP A 230 -17.37 -9.35 -9.24
CA ASP A 230 -18.76 -9.54 -9.69
C ASP A 230 -19.48 -10.74 -9.02
N GLY A 231 -19.13 -11.02 -7.76
CA GLY A 231 -19.71 -12.12 -6.97
C GLY A 231 -19.05 -13.49 -7.18
N GLU A 232 -18.00 -13.57 -8.01
CA GLU A 232 -17.25 -14.80 -8.26
C GLU A 232 -15.81 -14.68 -7.74
N PHE A 233 -15.26 -15.77 -7.21
CA PHE A 233 -13.86 -15.83 -6.85
C PHE A 233 -12.99 -15.94 -8.10
N LYS A 234 -12.05 -15.01 -8.24
CA LYS A 234 -11.01 -15.03 -9.27
C LYS A 234 -9.64 -15.11 -8.60
N TYR A 235 -8.76 -15.92 -9.19
CA TYR A 235 -7.42 -16.18 -8.69
C TYR A 235 -6.40 -15.60 -9.66
N PHE A 236 -5.38 -14.94 -9.13
CA PHE A 236 -4.36 -14.27 -9.93
C PHE A 236 -2.98 -14.57 -9.38
N THR A 237 -2.04 -14.93 -10.27
CA THR A 237 -0.62 -14.84 -9.95
C THR A 237 -0.12 -13.43 -10.19
N VAL A 238 0.89 -13.04 -9.42
CA VAL A 238 1.46 -11.70 -9.43
C VAL A 238 2.95 -11.73 -9.74
N SER A 239 3.42 -10.78 -10.54
CA SER A 239 4.87 -10.57 -10.73
C SER A 239 5.58 -10.30 -9.39
N ARG A 240 6.89 -10.55 -9.35
CA ARG A 240 7.75 -10.18 -8.20
C ARG A 240 7.58 -8.71 -7.81
N GLN A 241 7.49 -7.83 -8.79
CA GLN A 241 7.37 -6.38 -8.59
C GLN A 241 6.09 -6.01 -7.83
N MET A 242 4.98 -6.71 -8.05
CA MET A 242 3.74 -6.50 -7.29
C MET A 242 3.92 -6.86 -5.80
N VAL A 243 4.66 -7.94 -5.51
CA VAL A 243 5.01 -8.30 -4.14
C VAL A 243 5.89 -7.24 -3.49
N LEU A 244 6.92 -6.78 -4.22
CA LEU A 244 7.78 -5.69 -3.75
C LEU A 244 7.00 -4.38 -3.55
N PHE A 245 5.99 -4.11 -4.37
CA PHE A 245 5.11 -2.95 -4.23
C PHE A 245 4.30 -3.03 -2.93
N ALA A 246 3.81 -4.22 -2.58
CA ALA A 246 3.14 -4.45 -1.31
C ALA A 246 4.10 -4.24 -0.11
N VAL A 247 5.36 -4.69 -0.19
CA VAL A 247 6.37 -4.46 0.86
C VAL A 247 6.62 -2.96 1.05
N GLU A 248 6.77 -2.24 -0.05
CA GLU A 248 7.03 -0.79 -0.07
C GLU A 248 5.85 -0.01 0.54
N ARG A 249 4.61 -0.31 0.14
CA ARG A 249 3.40 0.31 0.72
C ARG A 249 3.21 0.00 2.20
N ARG A 250 3.48 -1.23 2.61
CA ARG A 250 3.47 -1.61 4.02
C ARG A 250 4.50 -0.83 4.83
N LYS A 251 5.71 -0.63 4.31
CA LYS A 251 6.74 0.21 4.95
C LYS A 251 6.25 1.65 5.09
N SER A 252 5.68 2.25 4.04
CA SER A 252 5.08 3.60 4.12
C SER A 252 4.01 3.69 5.20
N TRP A 253 3.11 2.71 5.29
CA TRP A 253 2.09 2.66 6.33
C TRP A 253 2.65 2.55 7.74
N ARG A 254 3.63 1.65 7.96
CA ARG A 254 4.34 1.52 9.25
C ARG A 254 5.03 2.80 9.69
N MET A 255 5.60 3.58 8.76
CA MET A 255 6.16 4.90 9.07
C MET A 255 5.10 5.90 9.51
N LEU A 256 3.92 5.93 8.87
CA LEU A 256 2.81 6.80 9.28
C LEU A 256 2.27 6.43 10.66
N GLN A 257 2.11 5.13 10.93
CA GLN A 257 1.72 4.64 12.26
C GLN A 257 2.72 5.09 13.32
N SER A 258 4.02 4.90 13.06
CA SER A 258 5.09 5.32 13.97
C SER A 258 5.04 6.82 14.28
N ARG A 259 4.85 7.68 13.27
CA ARG A 259 4.69 9.13 13.48
C ARG A 259 3.45 9.48 14.32
N ALA A 260 2.36 8.74 14.14
CA ALA A 260 1.14 8.89 14.92
C ALA A 260 1.20 8.20 16.31
N GLY A 261 2.36 7.66 16.71
CA GLY A 261 2.51 6.96 18.00
C GLY A 261 1.74 5.63 18.08
N ILE A 262 1.47 5.01 16.94
CA ILE A 262 0.74 3.74 16.84
C ILE A 262 1.74 2.61 16.62
N GLU A 263 1.75 1.65 17.54
CA GLU A 263 2.52 0.43 17.39
C GLU A 263 1.81 -0.55 16.45
N ASN A 264 2.53 -1.01 15.43
CA ASN A 264 2.01 -1.97 14.46
C ASN A 264 2.23 -3.39 14.97
N GLN A 265 1.13 -4.11 15.18
CA GLN A 265 1.15 -5.46 15.74
C GLN A 265 1.76 -6.48 14.76
N ASP A 266 1.45 -6.37 13.47
CA ASP A 266 2.00 -7.24 12.43
C ASP A 266 3.51 -7.07 12.31
N TYR A 267 4.04 -5.87 12.52
CA TYR A 267 5.48 -5.64 12.48
C TYR A 267 6.20 -6.34 13.62
N LEU A 268 5.67 -6.26 14.84
CA LEU A 268 6.24 -6.94 15.99
C LEU A 268 6.19 -8.46 15.83
N ALA A 269 5.03 -8.99 15.43
CA ALA A 269 4.85 -10.41 15.16
C ALA A 269 5.78 -10.90 14.03
N GLN A 270 5.87 -10.14 12.94
CA GLN A 270 6.75 -10.47 11.82
C GLN A 270 8.22 -10.57 12.26
N LYS A 271 8.70 -9.63 13.08
CA LYS A 271 10.09 -9.68 13.59
C LYS A 271 10.34 -10.98 14.35
N LYS A 272 9.43 -11.38 15.24
CA LYS A 272 9.54 -12.64 15.99
C LYS A 272 9.56 -13.87 15.06
N LEU A 273 8.70 -13.89 14.03
CA LEU A 273 8.68 -14.99 13.06
C LEU A 273 9.99 -15.09 12.27
N ILE A 274 10.54 -13.95 11.83
CA ILE A 274 11.83 -13.93 11.13
C ILE A 274 12.96 -14.39 12.05
N GLU A 275 12.99 -13.93 13.30
CA GLU A 275 13.96 -14.38 14.30
C GLU A 275 13.89 -15.90 14.52
N LYS A 276 12.68 -16.49 14.58
CA LYS A 276 12.49 -17.95 14.66
C LYS A 276 13.04 -18.68 13.43
N VAL A 277 12.87 -18.12 12.23
CA VAL A 277 13.44 -18.70 11.00
C VAL A 277 14.96 -18.61 11.01
N ASP A 278 15.52 -17.45 11.37
CA ASP A 278 16.96 -17.22 11.40
C ASP A 278 17.66 -18.09 12.48
N ASN A 279 16.96 -18.43 13.57
CA ASN A 279 17.44 -19.34 14.62
C ASN A 279 17.22 -20.83 14.30
N GLY A 280 16.44 -21.17 13.26
CA GLY A 280 16.10 -22.54 12.89
C GLY A 280 14.95 -23.17 13.69
N ASP A 281 14.21 -22.38 14.48
CA ASP A 281 12.99 -22.83 15.19
C ASP A 281 11.80 -23.00 14.25
N LEU A 282 11.81 -22.27 13.12
CA LEU A 282 10.87 -22.41 12.01
C LEU A 282 11.64 -22.53 10.71
N THR A 283 11.08 -23.24 9.74
CA THR A 283 11.63 -23.28 8.39
C THR A 283 11.03 -22.17 7.53
N ARG A 284 11.68 -21.89 6.39
CA ARG A 284 11.12 -21.01 5.37
C ARG A 284 9.77 -21.54 4.86
N ASP A 285 9.67 -22.86 4.66
CA ASP A 285 8.49 -23.50 4.09
C ASP A 285 7.29 -23.39 5.03
N ASP A 286 7.51 -23.45 6.35
CA ASP A 286 6.46 -23.19 7.35
C ASP A 286 5.80 -21.80 7.15
N LEU A 287 6.60 -20.76 6.87
CA LEU A 287 6.07 -19.42 6.59
C LEU A 287 5.46 -19.30 5.19
N LEU A 288 5.90 -20.07 4.21
CA LEU A 288 5.27 -20.08 2.89
C LEU A 288 3.88 -20.74 2.89
N GLU A 289 3.70 -21.77 3.71
CA GLU A 289 2.45 -22.51 3.83
C GLU A 289 1.48 -21.87 4.83
N ARG A 290 1.99 -21.42 5.98
CA ARG A 290 1.18 -20.98 7.13
C ARG A 290 1.55 -19.61 7.69
N GLY A 291 2.34 -18.81 6.96
CA GLY A 291 2.86 -17.54 7.45
C GLY A 291 1.79 -16.60 8.01
N TRP A 292 0.64 -16.45 7.33
CA TRP A 292 -0.45 -15.59 7.81
C TRP A 292 -1.09 -16.10 9.10
N GLU A 293 -1.26 -17.42 9.24
CA GLU A 293 -1.78 -18.05 10.45
C GLU A 293 -0.82 -17.80 11.63
N LEU A 294 0.46 -18.13 11.44
CA LEU A 294 1.52 -17.94 12.43
C LEU A 294 1.68 -16.47 12.84
N LEU A 295 1.53 -15.54 11.90
CA LEU A 295 1.55 -14.11 12.20
C LEU A 295 0.41 -13.72 13.14
N ASN A 296 -0.80 -14.24 12.91
CA ASN A 296 -1.95 -13.95 13.77
C ASN A 296 -1.84 -14.60 15.14
N GLU A 297 -1.26 -15.79 15.25
CA GLU A 297 -0.92 -16.41 16.54
C GLU A 297 0.05 -15.53 17.33
N GLU A 298 1.12 -15.04 16.68
CA GLU A 298 2.07 -14.12 17.31
C GLU A 298 1.42 -12.80 17.72
N VAL A 299 0.51 -12.24 16.90
CA VAL A 299 -0.23 -11.02 17.30
C VAL A 299 -1.17 -11.29 18.48
N ALA A 300 -1.82 -12.45 18.54
CA ALA A 300 -2.68 -12.82 19.66
C ALA A 300 -1.90 -12.99 20.99
N ALA A 301 -0.59 -13.23 20.89
CA ALA A 301 0.31 -13.40 22.04
C ALA A 301 1.01 -12.10 22.49
N LEU A 302 0.82 -10.97 21.79
CA LEU A 302 1.34 -9.64 22.17
C LEU A 302 0.44 -8.93 23.17
#